data_AF-A0A971Y9N5-F1
#
_entry.id   AF-A0A971Y9N5-F1
#
_cell.length_a   1.000
_cell.length_b   1.000
_cell.length_c   1.000
_cell.angle_alpha   90.00
_cell.angle_beta   90.00
_cell.angle_gamma   90.00
#
_symmetry.space_group_name_H-M   'P 1'
#
loop_
_entity.id
_entity.type
_entity.pdbx_description
1 polymer ?
#
loop_
_entity_poly.entity_id
_entity_poly.type
_entity_poly.pdbx_seq_one_letter_code
_entity_poly.pdbx_strand_id
1 'polypeptide(L)'
;MKACSLVPTCASDNFDKILPPYIETPRTLLEARLEAAGVRVSTYLRHVPMLESRRHEVTLEVLHRLAAQPGENPEQAAANGMRIVRDLLTESVIPPLAIAGPPVRRVHMRPEEMNRRPWVRTFMRIWRPAWLACANLCNRDYLLIIQYALLLAGLYAVRYANQLGW
;
A
#
# COMPACT_ATOMS: atom_id res chain seq x y z
N MET A 1 57.78 9.97 22.90
CA MET A 1 57.17 10.18 21.56
C MET A 1 55.71 9.75 21.67
N LYS A 2 54.75 10.70 21.67
CA LYS A 2 53.77 10.97 20.59
C LYS A 2 52.97 9.72 20.18
N ALA A 3 51.65 9.69 20.00
CA ALA A 3 50.53 10.59 20.25
C ALA A 3 49.22 9.83 19.92
N CYS A 4 48.11 10.33 20.46
CA CYS A 4 46.70 10.05 20.16
C CYS A 4 46.30 9.59 18.73
N SER A 5 45.27 8.73 18.66
CA SER A 5 44.02 9.00 17.91
C SER A 5 42.89 8.16 18.52
N LEU A 6 42.03 8.73 19.38
CA LEU A 6 40.76 9.40 19.04
C LEU A 6 39.80 8.54 18.20
N VAL A 7 39.19 7.55 18.86
CA VAL A 7 37.81 7.16 18.54
C VAL A 7 36.91 8.06 19.39
N PRO A 8 36.13 8.99 18.82
CA PRO A 8 35.09 9.64 19.58
C PRO A 8 33.94 8.64 19.73
N THR A 9 33.96 7.87 20.82
CA THR A 9 32.72 7.37 21.40
C THR A 9 31.95 8.61 21.85
N CYS A 10 30.91 8.97 21.09
CA CYS A 10 29.95 9.97 21.54
C CYS A 10 29.41 9.49 22.89
N ALA A 11 29.92 10.10 23.95
CA ALA A 11 29.55 9.87 25.33
C ALA A 11 28.03 9.96 25.47
N SER A 12 27.41 8.86 25.87
CA SER A 12 25.99 8.73 26.19
C SER A 12 25.66 9.21 27.61
N ASP A 13 26.56 9.93 28.29
CA ASP A 13 26.49 10.13 29.74
C ASP A 13 25.72 11.38 30.20
N ASN A 14 24.93 12.03 29.35
CA ASN A 14 24.20 13.24 29.76
C ASN A 14 22.72 13.31 29.34
N PHE A 15 22.10 12.21 28.94
CA PHE A 15 20.66 12.20 28.58
C PHE A 15 19.70 11.83 29.72
N ASP A 16 20.21 11.62 30.94
CA ASP A 16 19.40 11.22 32.10
C ASP A 16 18.89 12.40 32.96
N LYS A 17 19.16 13.65 32.57
CA LYS A 17 18.71 14.82 33.33
C LYS A 17 17.88 15.74 32.46
N ILE A 18 16.60 15.87 32.84
CA ILE A 18 15.56 16.75 32.30
C ILE A 18 14.79 16.16 31.10
N LEU A 19 14.30 14.93 31.21
CA LEU A 19 12.99 14.65 30.62
C LEU A 19 11.96 15.01 31.71
N PRO A 20 11.00 15.92 31.46
CA PRO A 20 9.88 16.09 32.39
C PRO A 20 9.24 14.73 32.64
N PRO A 21 8.69 14.45 33.84
CA PRO A 21 7.96 13.21 34.07
C PRO A 21 6.95 13.06 32.94
N TYR A 22 6.95 11.93 32.24
CA TYR A 22 5.99 11.65 31.19
C TYR A 22 4.60 11.63 31.84
N ILE A 23 3.91 12.77 31.78
CA ILE A 23 2.55 12.87 32.29
C ILE A 23 1.69 12.17 31.25
N GLU A 24 1.19 10.99 31.60
CA GLU A 24 0.15 10.31 30.84
C GLU A 24 -1.09 11.20 30.84
N THR A 25 -1.26 11.96 29.76
CA THR A 25 -2.48 12.70 29.51
C THR A 25 -3.47 11.78 28.78
N PRO A 26 -4.78 11.99 28.92
CA PRO A 26 -5.77 11.21 28.16
C PRO A 26 -5.54 11.31 26.65
N ARG A 27 -4.94 12.40 26.17
CA ARG A 27 -4.52 12.56 24.76
C ARG A 27 -3.36 11.66 24.38
N THR A 28 -2.28 11.62 25.17
CA THR A 28 -1.11 10.78 24.87
C THR A 28 -1.45 9.28 24.95
N LEU A 29 -2.35 8.89 25.87
CA LEU A 29 -2.87 7.52 25.92
C LEU A 29 -3.71 7.17 24.69
N LEU A 30 -4.52 8.10 24.19
CA LEU A 30 -5.33 7.91 22.99
C LEU A 30 -4.44 7.83 21.74
N GLU A 31 -3.43 8.69 21.64
CA GLU A 31 -2.43 8.67 20.56
C GLU A 31 -1.68 7.34 20.53
N ALA A 32 -1.18 6.86 21.67
CA ALA A 32 -0.50 5.57 21.76
C ALA A 32 -1.39 4.39 21.33
N ARG A 33 -2.69 4.42 21.67
CA ARG A 33 -3.67 3.40 21.25
C ARG A 33 -3.92 3.44 19.74
N LEU A 34 -4.09 4.64 19.18
CA LEU A 34 -4.28 4.83 17.74
C LEU A 34 -3.04 4.43 16.95
N GLU A 35 -1.83 4.73 17.46
CA GLU A 35 -0.57 4.31 16.84
C GLU A 35 -0.44 2.78 16.82
N ALA A 36 -0.69 2.11 17.95
CA ALA A 36 -0.63 0.65 18.03
C ALA A 36 -1.61 -0.01 17.04
N ALA A 37 -2.83 0.53 16.94
CA ALA A 37 -3.81 0.06 15.97
C ALA A 37 -3.38 0.35 14.53
N GLY A 38 -2.91 1.57 14.24
CA GLY A 38 -2.45 1.99 12.91
C GLY A 38 -1.27 1.16 12.40
N VAL A 39 -0.32 0.81 13.27
CA VAL A 39 0.80 -0.08 12.90
C VAL A 39 0.30 -1.46 12.49
N ARG A 40 -0.64 -2.06 13.25
CA ARG A 40 -1.19 -3.38 12.92
C ARG A 40 -2.04 -3.37 11.65
N VAL A 41 -2.91 -2.35 11.51
CA VAL A 41 -3.77 -2.17 10.33
C VAL A 41 -2.95 -1.97 9.06
N SER A 42 -1.97 -1.05 9.09
CA SER A 42 -1.10 -0.79 7.94
C SER A 42 -0.26 -2.02 7.56
N THR A 43 0.24 -2.77 8.54
CA THR A 43 0.95 -4.03 8.30
C THR A 43 0.05 -5.05 7.62
N TYR A 44 -1.19 -5.21 8.08
CA TYR A 44 -2.15 -6.12 7.46
C TYR A 44 -2.49 -5.72 6.03
N LEU A 45 -2.83 -4.45 5.79
CA LEU A 45 -3.22 -3.94 4.47
C LEU A 45 -2.10 -4.04 3.42
N ARG A 46 -0.82 -4.05 3.83
CA ARG A 46 0.31 -4.32 2.92
C ARG A 46 0.25 -5.71 2.29
N HIS A 47 -0.26 -6.70 3.02
CA HIS A 47 -0.38 -8.06 2.53
C HIS A 47 -1.65 -8.28 1.71
N VAL A 48 -2.63 -7.38 1.82
CA VAL A 48 -3.84 -7.47 1.02
C VAL A 48 -3.58 -6.91 -0.38
N PRO A 49 -3.96 -7.64 -1.45
CA PRO A 49 -3.90 -7.12 -2.80
C PRO A 49 -4.90 -5.98 -2.94
N MET A 50 -4.46 -4.73 -2.75
CA MET A 50 -5.21 -3.53 -3.14
C MET A 50 -4.28 -2.40 -3.63
N LEU A 51 -4.85 -1.41 -4.33
CA LEU A 51 -4.13 -0.21 -4.76
C LEU A 51 -3.66 0.62 -3.57
N GLU A 52 -2.55 1.33 -3.72
CA GLU A 52 -1.96 2.14 -2.64
C GLU A 52 -2.87 3.29 -2.17
N SER A 53 -3.59 3.94 -3.09
CA SER A 53 -4.60 4.94 -2.78
C SER A 53 -5.71 4.35 -1.92
N ARG A 54 -6.19 3.15 -2.30
CA ARG A 54 -7.23 2.44 -1.56
C ARG A 54 -6.75 1.98 -0.18
N ARG A 55 -5.49 1.56 -0.04
CA ARG A 55 -4.89 1.27 1.28
C ARG A 55 -4.96 2.49 2.19
N HIS A 56 -4.58 3.66 1.68
CA HIS A 56 -4.58 4.90 2.46
C HIS A 56 -6.00 5.30 2.87
N GLU A 57 -6.95 5.26 1.93
CA GLU A 57 -8.37 5.54 2.21
C GLU A 57 -8.92 4.62 3.32
N VAL A 58 -8.72 3.30 3.19
CA VAL A 58 -9.18 2.33 4.18
C VAL A 58 -8.50 2.55 5.52
N THR A 59 -7.19 2.85 5.53
CA THR A 59 -6.46 3.12 6.78
C THR A 59 -7.02 4.36 7.49
N LEU A 60 -7.28 5.44 6.76
CA LEU A 60 -7.86 6.67 7.32
C LEU A 60 -9.28 6.43 7.83
N GLU A 61 -10.09 5.70 7.09
CA GLU A 61 -11.46 5.37 7.51
C GLU A 61 -11.47 4.52 8.79
N VAL A 62 -10.57 3.55 8.90
CA VAL A 62 -10.41 2.72 10.09
C VAL A 62 -9.99 3.56 11.29
N LEU A 63 -8.99 4.44 11.13
CA LEU A 63 -8.53 5.32 12.22
C LEU A 63 -9.62 6.30 12.65
N HIS A 64 -10.41 6.82 11.71
CA HIS A 64 -11.53 7.71 12.02
C HIS A 64 -12.63 6.99 12.82
N ARG A 65 -13.02 5.78 12.40
CA ARG A 65 -14.00 4.95 13.13
C ARG A 65 -13.46 4.50 14.49
N LEU A 66 -12.17 4.21 14.59
CA LEU A 66 -11.52 3.82 15.84
C LEU A 66 -11.42 5.00 16.82
N ALA A 67 -11.23 6.23 16.34
CA ALA A 67 -11.21 7.41 17.19
C ALA A 67 -12.54 7.63 17.94
N ALA A 68 -13.66 7.18 17.37
CA ALA A 68 -14.96 7.21 18.04
C ALA A 68 -15.08 6.18 19.18
N GLN A 69 -14.38 5.03 19.07
CA GLN A 69 -14.41 3.94 20.07
C GLN A 69 -13.02 3.28 20.21
N PRO A 70 -12.05 3.95 20.86
CA PRO A 70 -10.66 3.49 20.91
C PRO A 70 -10.42 2.28 21.84
N GLY A 71 -11.39 1.93 22.70
CA GLY A 71 -11.23 0.89 23.72
C GLY A 71 -10.34 1.35 24.89
N GLU A 72 -10.26 0.51 25.92
CA GLU A 72 -9.56 0.85 27.18
C GLU A 72 -8.05 0.58 27.09
N ASN A 73 -7.64 -0.40 26.28
CA ASN A 73 -6.26 -0.85 26.16
C ASN A 73 -5.75 -0.80 24.71
N PRO A 74 -4.44 -0.63 24.47
CA PRO A 74 -3.86 -0.61 23.12
C PRO A 74 -4.09 -1.92 22.35
N GLU A 75 -4.15 -3.05 23.05
CA GLU A 75 -4.47 -4.35 22.43
C GLU A 75 -5.93 -4.44 21.97
N GLN A 76 -6.86 -3.88 22.75
CA GLN A 76 -8.27 -3.79 22.38
C GLN A 76 -8.47 -2.82 21.20
N ALA A 77 -7.77 -1.69 21.21
CA ALA A 77 -7.76 -0.72 20.12
C ALA A 77 -7.35 -1.40 18.79
N ALA A 78 -6.28 -2.20 18.84
CA ALA A 78 -5.82 -2.96 17.69
C ALA A 78 -6.83 -4.03 17.23
N ALA A 79 -7.43 -4.78 18.16
CA ALA A 79 -8.44 -5.79 17.83
C ALA A 79 -9.68 -5.16 17.19
N ASN A 80 -10.16 -4.04 17.74
CA ASN A 80 -11.27 -3.25 17.20
C ASN A 80 -10.93 -2.69 15.82
N GLY A 81 -9.72 -2.14 15.64
CA GLY A 81 -9.24 -1.68 14.34
C GLY A 81 -9.24 -2.79 13.29
N MET A 82 -8.77 -4.00 13.65
CA MET A 82 -8.81 -5.16 12.75
C MET A 82 -10.22 -5.65 12.43
N ARG A 83 -11.16 -5.53 13.37
CA ARG A 83 -12.59 -5.84 13.11
C ARG A 83 -13.16 -4.87 12.07
N ILE A 84 -12.95 -3.56 12.27
CA ILE A 84 -13.40 -2.52 11.34
C ILE A 84 -12.80 -2.74 9.94
N VAL A 85 -11.51 -3.09 9.86
CA VAL A 85 -10.86 -3.43 8.57
C VAL A 85 -11.54 -4.60 7.90
N ARG A 86 -11.85 -5.68 8.64
CA ARG A 86 -12.52 -6.86 8.06
C ARG A 86 -13.91 -6.52 7.56
N ASP A 87 -14.68 -5.75 8.32
CA ASP A 87 -16.03 -5.34 7.92
C ASP A 87 -15.98 -4.54 6.61
N LEU A 88 -15.08 -3.56 6.53
CA LEU A 88 -14.86 -2.75 5.33
C LEU A 88 -14.40 -3.58 4.11
N LEU A 89 -13.52 -4.57 4.34
CA LEU A 89 -13.02 -5.44 3.27
C LEU A 89 -14.08 -6.44 2.80
N THR A 90 -14.97 -6.88 3.67
CA THR A 90 -16.06 -7.81 3.34
C THR A 90 -17.13 -7.14 2.47
N GLU A 91 -17.42 -5.87 2.73
CA GLU A 91 -18.32 -5.06 1.91
C GLU A 91 -17.69 -4.66 0.56
N SER A 92 -16.36 -4.56 0.51
CA SER A 92 -15.65 -4.18 -0.71
C SER A 92 -15.46 -5.37 -1.66
N VAL A 93 -15.98 -5.26 -2.89
CA VAL A 93 -15.55 -6.13 -4.00
C VAL A 93 -14.09 -5.79 -4.29
N ILE A 94 -13.16 -6.56 -3.72
CA ILE A 94 -11.72 -6.39 -3.99
C ILE A 94 -11.50 -6.71 -5.47
N PRO A 95 -11.16 -5.73 -6.32
CA PRO A 95 -10.85 -6.05 -7.70
C PRO A 95 -9.64 -7.01 -7.70
N PRO A 96 -9.68 -8.11 -8.47
CA PRO A 96 -8.66 -9.18 -8.43
C PRO A 96 -7.26 -8.73 -8.89
N LEU A 97 -7.10 -7.45 -9.23
CA LEU A 97 -5.90 -6.89 -9.84
C LEU A 97 -5.21 -5.92 -8.88
N ALA A 98 -4.64 -6.44 -7.81
CA ALA A 98 -3.74 -5.66 -6.99
C ALA A 98 -2.50 -6.45 -6.65
N ILE A 99 -1.51 -6.25 -7.50
CA ILE A 99 -0.21 -6.86 -7.37
C ILE A 99 0.53 -6.12 -6.24
N ALA A 100 1.14 -6.88 -5.32
CA ALA A 100 1.88 -6.35 -4.19
C ALA A 100 2.91 -5.32 -4.66
N GLY A 101 2.90 -4.13 -4.06
CA GLY A 101 3.89 -3.10 -4.36
C GLY A 101 5.29 -3.56 -3.97
N PRO A 102 6.35 -3.10 -4.67
CA PRO A 102 7.72 -3.43 -4.30
C PRO A 102 8.01 -2.98 -2.85
N PRO A 103 8.82 -3.74 -2.09
CA PRO A 103 9.07 -3.47 -0.68
C PRO A 103 9.75 -2.11 -0.49
N VAL A 104 9.14 -1.25 0.33
CA VAL A 104 9.68 0.07 0.66
C VAL A 104 10.87 -0.08 1.62
N ARG A 105 12.10 -0.05 1.09
CA ARG A 105 13.34 0.09 1.88
C ARG A 105 13.51 1.52 2.41
N ARG A 106 14.09 1.68 3.60
CA ARG A 106 14.40 2.99 4.24
C ARG A 106 15.18 3.96 3.34
N VAL A 107 15.90 3.44 2.35
CA VAL A 107 16.64 4.23 1.34
C VAL A 107 15.70 5.00 0.38
N HIS A 108 14.40 4.69 0.35
CA HIS A 108 13.40 5.35 -0.50
C HIS A 108 12.66 6.52 0.18
N MET A 109 12.91 6.79 1.48
CA MET A 109 12.13 7.73 2.29
C MET A 109 12.71 9.16 2.38
N ARG A 110 13.59 9.58 1.47
CA ARG A 110 13.96 11.00 1.35
C ARG A 110 13.18 11.63 0.17
N PRO A 111 12.10 12.39 0.43
CA PRO A 111 11.26 12.97 -0.63
C PRO A 111 12.06 13.88 -1.57
N GLU A 112 13.08 14.56 -1.04
CA GLU A 112 13.99 15.46 -1.77
C GLU A 112 14.92 14.72 -2.76
N GLU A 113 15.23 13.45 -2.51
CA GLU A 113 16.12 12.64 -3.35
C GLU A 113 15.37 11.73 -4.32
N MET A 114 14.06 11.53 -4.14
CA MET A 114 13.27 10.58 -4.91
C MET A 114 13.17 10.97 -6.39
N ASN A 115 13.13 12.28 -6.68
CA ASN A 115 13.06 12.81 -8.05
C ASN A 115 14.41 12.87 -8.78
N ARG A 116 15.54 12.77 -8.05
CA ARG A 116 16.89 12.88 -8.63
C ARG A 116 17.50 11.55 -9.05
N ARG A 117 16.83 10.42 -8.75
CA ARG A 117 17.39 9.08 -8.97
C ARG A 117 17.11 8.62 -10.42
N PRO A 118 18.16 8.40 -11.24
CA PRO A 118 17.99 8.09 -12.66
C PRO A 118 17.26 6.76 -12.89
N TRP A 119 17.43 5.79 -11.99
CA TRP A 119 16.76 4.49 -12.08
C TRP A 119 15.25 4.56 -11.86
N VAL A 120 14.72 5.55 -11.11
CA VAL A 120 13.26 5.76 -10.97
C VAL A 120 12.67 6.23 -12.29
N ARG A 121 13.40 7.09 -13.03
CA ARG A 121 13.02 7.55 -14.36
C ARG A 121 13.03 6.41 -15.38
N THR A 122 14.07 5.58 -15.36
CA THR A 122 14.20 4.41 -16.24
C THR A 122 13.15 3.35 -15.91
N PHE A 123 12.87 3.11 -14.63
CA PHE A 123 11.82 2.22 -14.17
C PHE A 123 10.44 2.71 -14.62
N MET A 124 10.09 3.97 -14.35
CA MET A 124 8.82 4.55 -14.80
C MET A 124 8.67 4.61 -16.33
N ARG A 125 9.76 4.76 -17.09
CA ARG A 125 9.71 4.90 -18.55
C ARG A 125 9.60 3.55 -19.27
N ILE A 126 10.22 2.50 -18.73
CA ILE A 126 10.25 1.17 -19.37
C ILE A 126 9.22 0.24 -18.74
N TRP A 127 9.21 0.16 -17.40
CA TRP A 127 8.35 -0.79 -16.71
C TRP A 127 6.90 -0.36 -16.67
N ARG A 128 6.59 0.95 -16.59
CA ARG A 128 5.19 1.40 -16.59
C ARG A 128 4.42 1.05 -17.87
N PRO A 129 4.91 1.32 -19.10
CA PRO A 129 4.19 0.92 -20.31
C PRO A 129 4.18 -0.60 -20.50
N ALA A 130 5.27 -1.31 -20.22
CA ALA A 130 5.32 -2.77 -20.29
C ALA A 130 4.33 -3.42 -19.31
N TRP A 131 4.22 -2.86 -18.11
CA TRP A 131 3.29 -3.31 -17.08
C TRP A 131 1.84 -3.04 -17.44
N LEU A 132 1.52 -1.86 -17.98
CA LEU A 132 0.18 -1.54 -18.46
C LEU A 132 -0.23 -2.45 -19.63
N ALA A 133 0.69 -2.78 -20.53
CA ALA A 133 0.43 -3.70 -21.63
C ALA A 133 0.14 -5.12 -21.12
N CYS A 134 0.96 -5.65 -20.20
CA CYS A 134 0.71 -6.95 -19.58
C CYS A 134 -0.59 -6.98 -18.77
N ALA A 135 -0.90 -5.92 -18.03
CA ALA A 135 -2.14 -5.81 -17.26
C ALA A 135 -3.38 -5.78 -18.17
N ASN A 136 -3.32 -5.09 -19.32
CA ASN A 136 -4.40 -5.09 -20.31
C ASN A 136 -4.58 -6.44 -20.99
N LEU A 137 -3.48 -7.15 -21.29
CA LEU A 137 -3.54 -8.51 -21.85
C LEU A 137 -4.16 -9.52 -20.87
N CYS A 138 -3.88 -9.38 -19.57
CA CYS A 138 -4.48 -10.21 -18.52
C CYS A 138 -5.87 -9.73 -18.08
N ASN A 139 -6.38 -8.62 -18.64
CA ASN A 139 -7.68 -8.09 -18.27
C ASN A 139 -8.79 -8.92 -18.93
N ARG A 140 -9.66 -9.53 -18.10
CA ARG A 140 -10.71 -10.45 -18.53
C ARG A 140 -11.68 -9.79 -19.53
N ASP A 141 -11.95 -8.50 -19.35
CA ASP A 141 -12.81 -7.73 -20.25
C ASP A 141 -12.18 -7.52 -21.64
N TYR A 142 -10.85 -7.35 -21.70
CA TYR A 142 -10.12 -7.23 -22.96
C TYR A 142 -10.13 -8.56 -23.75
N LEU A 143 -9.97 -9.68 -23.06
CA LEU A 143 -10.11 -11.01 -23.66
C LEU A 143 -11.54 -11.26 -24.18
N LEU A 144 -12.56 -10.81 -23.46
CA LEU A 144 -13.95 -10.88 -23.92
C LEU A 144 -14.19 -10.02 -25.16
N ILE A 145 -13.62 -8.82 -25.24
CA ILE A 145 -13.71 -7.96 -26.43
C ILE A 145 -13.02 -8.62 -27.64
N ILE A 146 -11.83 -9.20 -27.45
CA ILE A 146 -11.12 -9.93 -28.51
C ILE A 146 -11.93 -11.14 -28.97
N GLN A 147 -12.47 -11.93 -28.03
CA GLN A 147 -13.28 -13.10 -28.36
C GLN A 147 -14.57 -12.69 -29.10
N TYR A 148 -15.21 -11.61 -28.69
CA TYR A 148 -16.38 -11.05 -29.39
C TYR A 148 -16.03 -10.57 -30.80
N ALA A 149 -14.90 -9.89 -30.98
CA ALA A 149 -14.42 -9.46 -32.30
C ALA A 149 -14.12 -10.65 -33.22
N LEU A 150 -13.53 -11.73 -32.70
CA LEU A 150 -13.30 -12.98 -33.43
C LEU A 150 -14.60 -13.67 -33.85
N LEU A 151 -15.60 -13.70 -32.97
CA LEU A 151 -16.93 -14.24 -33.29
C LEU A 151 -17.61 -13.44 -34.40
N LEU A 152 -17.52 -12.11 -34.36
CA LEU A 152 -18.04 -11.22 -35.40
C LEU A 152 -17.32 -11.42 -36.74
N ALA A 153 -15.99 -11.57 -36.72
CA ALA A 153 -15.21 -11.87 -37.91
C ALA A 153 -15.59 -13.23 -38.52
N GLY A 154 -15.77 -14.26 -37.67
CA GLY A 154 -16.24 -15.58 -38.10
C GLY A 154 -17.64 -15.53 -38.73
N LEU A 155 -18.59 -14.82 -38.10
CA LEU A 155 -19.94 -14.62 -38.65
C LEU A 155 -19.90 -13.88 -40.00
N TYR A 156 -19.02 -12.89 -40.13
CA TYR A 156 -18.85 -12.16 -41.39
C TYR A 156 -18.28 -13.05 -42.49
N ALA A 157 -17.28 -13.88 -42.16
CA ALA A 157 -16.70 -14.85 -43.10
C ALA A 157 -17.72 -15.89 -43.57
N VAL A 158 -18.55 -16.43 -42.67
CA VAL A 158 -19.63 -17.38 -43.01
C VAL A 158 -20.69 -16.72 -43.89
N ARG A 159 -21.10 -15.48 -43.55
CA ARG A 159 -22.06 -14.72 -44.37
C ARG A 159 -21.52 -14.46 -45.77
N TYR A 160 -20.23 -14.11 -45.88
CA TYR A 160 -19.57 -13.88 -47.15
C TYR A 160 -19.47 -15.17 -47.98
N ALA A 161 -19.12 -16.30 -47.36
CA ALA A 161 -19.09 -17.61 -48.01
C ALA A 161 -20.46 -18.04 -48.55
N ASN A 162 -21.53 -17.84 -47.77
CA ASN A 162 -22.91 -18.13 -48.20
C ASN A 162 -23.38 -17.24 -49.37
N GLN A 163 -22.88 -16.01 -49.48
CA GLN A 163 -23.18 -15.14 -50.62
C GLN A 163 -22.46 -15.56 -51.90
N LEU A 164 -21.34 -16.27 -51.79
CA LEU A 164 -20.53 -16.79 -52.90
C LEU A 164 -20.97 -18.16 -53.41
N GLY A 165 -22.00 -18.77 -52.80
CA GLY A 165 -22.65 -19.98 -53.32
C GLY A 165 -21.79 -21.24 -53.28
N TRP A 166 -21.09 -21.47 -52.18
CA TRP A 166 -20.49 -22.78 -51.84
C TRP A 166 -21.41 -23.55 -50.90
#